data_AF-G5ADK7-F1
#
_entry.id   AF-G5ADK7-F1
#
_cell.length_a   1.000
_cell.length_b   1.000
_cell.length_c   1.000
_cell.angle_alpha   90.00
_cell.angle_beta   90.00
_cell.angle_gamma   90.00
#
_symmetry.space_group_name_H-M   'P 1'
#
loop_
_entity.id
_entity.type
_entity.pdbx_description
1 polymer ?
#
loop_
_entity_poly.entity_id
_entity_poly.type
_entity_poly.pdbx_seq_one_letter_code
_entity_poly.pdbx_strand_id
1 'polypeptide(L)'
;MGKKQGGVNTKVEAAKAKKAVAKASKDAAKAAADAAAESAEWVKGADARGAARRQEEERKRAEKEAQKAEKQKLLALEEHALDENKREIRKQKKAVKDVAKPWEEALKSAAKKSNRGSRKPSPGSGKLTQAEMAALREAEEARAAAKPGRKAIKFDNNFTANRNRNQDEDGEARSLDAALDLLSVGDEELEKHPERRAKAAYKAFEEVMMPQVKEDYPGLKLSQYKQKLSEMVRRDLWWPCVLLERLGADWFLIFVVVFLVAPLAGQPAEPGESGVQRQEAVECGA
;
A
#
# COMPACT_ATOMS: atom_id res chain seq x y z
N MET A 1 42.00 55.93 -12.41
CA MET A 1 41.97 54.67 -13.20
C MET A 1 41.06 53.67 -12.49
N GLY A 2 39.77 53.64 -12.84
CA GLY A 2 38.80 52.74 -12.21
C GLY A 2 39.01 51.30 -12.67
N LYS A 3 39.31 50.41 -11.71
CA LYS A 3 39.54 48.98 -11.97
C LYS A 3 38.19 48.35 -12.33
N LYS A 4 37.96 48.03 -13.61
CA LYS A 4 36.78 47.26 -14.06
C LYS A 4 36.76 45.94 -13.30
N GLN A 5 35.84 45.80 -12.35
CA GLN A 5 35.50 44.54 -11.73
C GLN A 5 34.82 43.68 -12.81
N GLY A 6 35.62 42.89 -13.52
CA GLY A 6 35.11 41.91 -14.48
C GLY A 6 34.36 40.82 -13.71
N GLY A 7 33.04 40.76 -13.88
CA GLY A 7 32.21 39.67 -13.36
C GLY A 7 32.79 38.33 -13.79
N VAL A 8 32.81 37.37 -12.86
CA VAL A 8 33.33 36.03 -13.08
C VAL A 8 32.70 35.40 -14.33
N ASN A 9 33.55 34.89 -15.22
CA ASN A 9 33.12 34.24 -16.47
C ASN A 9 32.29 33.00 -16.13
N THR A 10 31.01 33.00 -16.52
CA THR A 10 30.02 31.96 -16.22
C THR A 10 30.48 30.55 -16.63
N LYS A 11 31.32 30.43 -17.66
CA LYS A 11 31.92 29.15 -18.08
C LYS A 11 32.93 28.61 -17.07
N VAL A 12 33.70 29.48 -16.43
CA VAL A 12 34.69 29.11 -15.41
C VAL A 12 34.00 28.73 -14.10
N GLU A 13 32.96 29.47 -13.72
CA GLU A 13 32.07 29.13 -12.59
C GLU A 13 31.42 27.75 -12.80
N ALA A 14 30.84 27.50 -13.99
CA ALA A 14 30.24 26.20 -14.31
C ALA A 14 31.26 25.05 -14.30
N ALA A 15 32.49 25.29 -14.76
CA ALA A 15 33.56 24.30 -14.72
C ALA A 15 34.02 24.01 -13.28
N LYS A 16 34.13 25.04 -12.43
CA LYS A 16 34.43 24.89 -11.00
C LYS A 16 33.31 24.17 -10.27
N ALA A 17 32.05 24.49 -10.55
CA ALA A 17 30.88 23.80 -10.00
C ALA A 17 30.89 22.31 -10.35
N LYS A 18 31.15 21.94 -11.62
CA LYS A 18 31.27 20.53 -12.03
C LYS A 18 32.42 19.82 -11.32
N LYS A 19 33.56 20.48 -11.15
CA LYS A 19 34.70 19.92 -10.38
C LYS A 19 34.37 19.77 -8.89
N ALA A 20 33.62 20.71 -8.32
CA ALA A 20 33.16 20.64 -6.93
C ALA A 20 32.17 19.49 -6.72
N VAL A 21 31.22 19.29 -7.62
CA VAL A 21 30.28 18.15 -7.57
C VAL A 21 31.01 16.82 -7.72
N ALA A 22 31.96 16.72 -8.66
CA ALA A 22 32.76 15.50 -8.83
C ALA A 22 33.72 15.24 -7.65
N LYS A 23 34.16 16.29 -6.95
CA LYS A 23 34.92 16.16 -5.71
C LYS A 23 34.02 15.72 -4.56
N ALA A 24 32.86 16.35 -4.39
CA ALA A 24 31.89 15.99 -3.37
C ALA A 24 31.40 14.54 -3.51
N SER A 25 31.19 14.04 -4.74
CA SER A 25 30.82 12.63 -4.95
C SER A 25 31.95 11.67 -4.58
N LYS A 26 33.20 12.02 -4.89
CA LYS A 26 34.37 11.22 -4.47
C LYS A 26 34.58 11.24 -2.96
N ASP A 27 34.43 12.41 -2.35
CA ASP A 27 34.57 12.59 -0.90
C ASP A 27 33.42 11.87 -0.17
N ALA A 28 32.18 11.89 -0.70
CA ALA A 28 31.05 11.13 -0.17
C ALA A 28 31.23 9.62 -0.32
N ALA A 29 31.73 9.14 -1.46
CA ALA A 29 32.03 7.72 -1.67
C ALA A 29 33.13 7.25 -0.71
N LYS A 30 34.15 8.08 -0.48
CA LYS A 30 35.21 7.81 0.48
C LYS A 30 34.66 7.79 1.92
N ALA A 31 33.86 8.78 2.30
CA ALA A 31 33.23 8.82 3.62
C ALA A 31 32.29 7.62 3.85
N ALA A 32 31.56 7.18 2.83
CA ALA A 32 30.74 5.97 2.91
C ALA A 32 31.57 4.69 3.05
N ALA A 33 32.71 4.61 2.36
CA ALA A 33 33.65 3.49 2.50
C ALA A 33 34.31 3.48 3.89
N ASP A 34 34.73 4.64 4.39
CA ASP A 34 35.31 4.79 5.73
C ASP A 34 34.25 4.45 6.80
N ALA A 35 33.01 4.93 6.68
CA ALA A 35 31.91 4.58 7.59
C ALA A 35 31.55 3.09 7.53
N ALA A 36 31.59 2.47 6.34
CA ALA A 36 31.40 1.03 6.20
C ALA A 36 32.54 0.24 6.88
N ALA A 37 33.79 0.68 6.72
CA ALA A 37 34.94 0.08 7.39
C ALA A 37 34.85 0.21 8.92
N GLU A 38 34.49 1.40 9.44
CA GLU A 38 34.25 1.62 10.86
C GLU A 38 33.13 0.71 11.38
N SER A 39 31.99 0.65 10.68
CA SER A 39 30.88 -0.24 11.10
C SER A 39 31.29 -1.71 11.13
N ALA A 40 32.12 -2.15 10.17
CA ALA A 40 32.66 -3.51 10.15
C ALA A 40 33.63 -3.75 11.31
N GLU A 41 34.39 -2.75 11.74
CA GLU A 41 35.26 -2.83 12.92
C GLU A 41 34.47 -2.94 14.22
N TRP A 42 33.41 -2.14 14.37
CA TRP A 42 32.50 -2.22 15.52
C TRP A 42 31.76 -3.57 15.60
N VAL A 43 31.51 -4.22 14.46
CA VAL A 43 30.87 -5.56 14.41
C VAL A 43 31.81 -6.67 14.90
N LYS A 44 33.14 -6.54 14.76
CA LYS A 44 34.11 -7.60 15.16
C LYS A 44 34.06 -7.93 16.66
N GLY A 45 33.61 -7.00 17.51
CA GLY A 45 33.44 -7.21 18.95
C GLY A 45 31.99 -7.49 19.38
N ALA A 46 31.03 -7.46 18.47
CA ALA A 46 29.62 -7.63 18.78
C ALA A 46 29.24 -9.12 18.91
N ASP A 47 28.28 -9.45 19.79
CA ASP A 47 27.70 -10.79 19.88
C ASP A 47 26.77 -11.06 18.68
N ALA A 48 27.38 -11.30 17.52
CA ALA A 48 26.68 -11.54 16.26
C ALA A 48 25.77 -12.78 16.34
N ARG A 49 26.15 -13.79 17.12
CA ARG A 49 25.37 -15.03 17.29
C ARG A 49 24.14 -14.81 18.17
N GLY A 50 24.29 -14.08 19.27
CA GLY A 50 23.21 -13.68 20.15
C GLY A 50 22.23 -12.72 19.45
N ALA A 51 22.75 -11.76 18.69
CA ALA A 51 21.94 -10.85 17.88
C ALA A 51 21.17 -11.60 16.78
N ALA A 52 21.82 -12.49 16.03
CA ALA A 52 21.17 -13.30 15.00
C ALA A 52 20.06 -14.19 15.57
N ARG A 53 20.30 -14.81 16.75
CA ARG A 53 19.28 -15.61 17.43
C ARG A 53 18.07 -14.77 17.86
N ARG A 54 18.28 -13.57 18.40
CA ARG A 54 17.17 -12.66 18.75
C ARG A 54 16.39 -12.22 17.50
N GLN A 55 17.09 -11.87 16.43
CA GLN A 55 16.45 -11.50 15.16
C GLN A 55 15.65 -12.65 14.55
N GLU A 56 16.15 -13.88 14.59
CA GLU A 56 15.42 -15.05 14.12
C GLU A 56 14.19 -15.35 15.00
N GLU A 57 14.30 -15.21 16.32
CA GLU A 57 13.18 -15.36 17.25
C GLU A 57 12.10 -14.29 17.02
N GLU A 58 12.49 -13.04 16.77
CA GLU A 58 11.59 -11.94 16.41
C GLU A 58 10.93 -12.15 15.05
N ARG A 59 11.68 -12.58 14.03
CA ARG A 59 11.12 -12.94 12.71
C ARG A 59 10.11 -14.07 12.82
N LYS A 60 10.44 -15.13 13.55
CA LYS A 60 9.53 -16.26 13.78
C LYS A 60 8.30 -15.86 14.58
N ARG A 61 8.42 -14.90 15.50
CA ARG A 61 7.30 -14.34 16.25
C ARG A 61 6.41 -13.49 15.33
N ALA A 62 7.00 -12.62 14.52
CA ALA A 62 6.29 -11.80 13.54
C ALA A 62 5.56 -12.66 12.50
N GLU A 63 6.20 -13.73 11.99
CA GLU A 63 5.57 -14.68 11.07
C GLU A 63 4.40 -15.42 11.72
N LYS A 64 4.53 -15.84 12.98
CA LYS A 64 3.41 -16.47 13.72
C LYS A 64 2.28 -15.47 14.00
N GLU A 65 2.60 -14.23 14.30
CA GLU A 65 1.62 -13.17 14.53
C GLU A 65 0.90 -12.82 13.23
N ALA A 66 1.60 -12.76 12.10
CA ALA A 66 1.01 -12.61 10.77
C ALA A 66 0.11 -13.80 10.40
N GLN A 67 0.57 -15.04 10.58
CA GLN A 67 -0.24 -16.23 10.33
C GLN A 67 -1.46 -16.31 11.24
N LYS A 68 -1.33 -15.92 12.52
CA LYS A 68 -2.48 -15.84 13.43
C LYS A 68 -3.46 -14.75 13.00
N ALA A 69 -2.98 -13.59 12.57
CA ALA A 69 -3.82 -12.52 12.08
C ALA A 69 -4.57 -12.92 10.80
N GLU A 70 -3.91 -13.61 9.86
CA GLU A 70 -4.54 -14.15 8.65
C GLU A 70 -5.58 -15.23 8.99
N LYS A 71 -5.26 -16.16 9.89
CA LYS A 71 -6.20 -17.19 10.34
C LYS A 71 -7.40 -16.57 11.07
N GLN A 72 -7.19 -15.56 11.90
CA GLN A 72 -8.27 -14.84 12.57
C GLN A 72 -9.17 -14.11 11.57
N LYS A 73 -8.59 -13.50 10.52
CA LYS A 73 -9.37 -12.89 9.43
C LYS A 73 -10.22 -13.93 8.70
N LEU A 74 -9.68 -15.12 8.42
CA LEU A 74 -10.44 -16.21 7.79
C LEU A 74 -11.61 -16.67 8.68
N LEU A 75 -11.34 -16.90 9.97
CA LEU A 75 -12.37 -17.30 10.93
C LEU A 75 -13.48 -16.25 11.06
N ALA A 76 -13.12 -14.96 11.09
CA ALA A 76 -14.11 -13.90 11.15
C ALA A 76 -15.01 -13.87 9.90
N LEU A 77 -14.46 -14.17 8.72
CA LEU A 77 -15.25 -14.30 7.49
C LEU A 77 -16.17 -15.53 7.51
N GLU A 78 -15.69 -16.66 8.04
CA GLU A 78 -16.49 -17.86 8.24
C GLU A 78 -17.63 -17.63 9.26
N GLU A 79 -17.35 -16.97 10.38
CA GLU A 79 -18.35 -16.60 11.39
C GLU A 79 -19.41 -15.65 10.82
N HIS A 80 -18.97 -14.65 10.03
CA HIS A 80 -19.89 -13.74 9.35
C HIS A 80 -20.81 -14.49 8.38
N ALA A 81 -20.27 -15.40 7.56
CA ALA A 81 -21.07 -16.21 6.64
C ALA A 81 -22.07 -17.12 7.37
N LEU A 82 -21.70 -17.69 8.51
CA LEU A 82 -22.61 -18.49 9.34
C LEU A 82 -23.72 -17.64 9.96
N ASP A 83 -23.40 -16.43 10.42
CA ASP A 83 -24.40 -15.50 10.96
C ASP A 83 -25.36 -14.98 9.89
N GLU A 84 -24.89 -14.75 8.66
CA GLU A 84 -25.73 -14.44 7.50
C GLU A 84 -26.70 -15.58 7.22
N ASN A 85 -26.22 -16.82 7.08
CA ASN A 85 -27.05 -18.01 6.90
C ASN A 85 -28.07 -18.17 8.04
N LYS A 86 -27.66 -17.93 9.30
CA LYS A 86 -28.56 -17.99 10.47
C LYS A 86 -29.62 -16.88 10.44
N ARG A 87 -29.27 -15.68 9.97
CA ARG A 87 -30.21 -14.57 9.76
C ARG A 87 -31.21 -14.92 8.66
N GLU A 88 -30.76 -15.54 7.57
CA GLU A 88 -31.64 -16.02 6.49
C GLU A 88 -32.60 -17.11 6.95
N ILE A 89 -32.12 -18.12 7.68
CA ILE A 89 -32.97 -19.16 8.27
C ILE A 89 -34.01 -18.55 9.22
N ARG A 90 -33.62 -17.54 10.04
CA ARG A 90 -34.57 -16.83 10.91
C ARG A 90 -35.60 -16.03 10.11
N LYS A 91 -35.19 -15.38 9.01
CA LYS A 91 -36.09 -14.66 8.10
C LYS A 91 -37.05 -15.63 7.42
N GLN A 92 -36.57 -16.76 6.88
CA GLN A 92 -37.40 -17.80 6.29
C GLN A 92 -38.36 -18.40 7.32
N LYS A 93 -37.90 -18.69 8.54
CA LYS A 93 -38.78 -19.18 9.62
C LYS A 93 -39.84 -18.16 10.02
N LYS A 94 -39.51 -16.86 10.02
CA LYS A 94 -40.49 -15.80 10.25
C LYS A 94 -41.46 -15.68 9.08
N ALA A 95 -40.98 -15.69 7.85
CA ALA A 95 -41.82 -15.70 6.64
C ALA A 95 -42.75 -16.93 6.62
N VAL A 96 -42.28 -18.13 6.96
CA VAL A 96 -43.12 -19.34 7.07
C VAL A 96 -44.14 -19.21 8.21
N LYS A 97 -43.77 -18.61 9.35
CA LYS A 97 -44.70 -18.31 10.44
C LYS A 97 -45.79 -17.31 10.01
N ASP A 98 -45.42 -16.33 9.20
CA ASP A 98 -46.30 -15.26 8.72
C ASP A 98 -47.16 -15.74 7.53
N VAL A 99 -46.68 -16.68 6.71
CA VAL A 99 -47.37 -17.27 5.55
C VAL A 99 -48.27 -18.45 5.94
N ALA A 100 -48.01 -19.14 7.06
CA ALA A 100 -48.78 -20.33 7.43
C ALA A 100 -49.16 -20.36 8.91
N LYS A 101 -50.31 -19.76 9.22
CA LYS A 101 -51.25 -20.20 10.25
C LYS A 101 -52.77 -19.96 9.98
N PRO A 102 -53.29 -19.93 8.72
CA PRO A 102 -54.74 -19.90 8.51
C PRO A 102 -55.49 -21.10 9.13
N TRP A 103 -54.80 -22.24 9.31
CA TRP A 103 -55.36 -23.45 9.90
C TRP A 103 -55.44 -23.44 11.44
N GLU A 104 -54.64 -22.61 12.14
CA GLU A 104 -54.76 -22.43 13.61
C GLU A 104 -55.90 -21.47 13.98
N GLU A 105 -56.23 -20.51 13.12
CA GLU A 105 -57.40 -19.61 13.29
C GLU A 105 -58.72 -20.40 13.16
N ALA A 106 -58.76 -21.35 12.22
CA ALA A 106 -59.89 -22.27 12.02
C ALA A 106 -60.05 -23.31 13.14
N LEU A 107 -58.96 -23.69 13.83
CA LEU A 107 -59.01 -24.62 14.98
C LEU A 107 -59.29 -23.90 16.32
N LYS A 108 -58.87 -22.64 16.50
CA LYS A 108 -59.13 -21.86 17.73
C LYS A 108 -60.59 -21.43 17.85
N SER A 109 -61.29 -21.20 16.74
CA SER A 109 -62.75 -20.97 16.75
C SER A 109 -63.55 -22.24 17.08
N ALA A 110 -62.95 -23.44 16.97
CA ALA A 110 -63.57 -24.72 17.32
C ALA A 110 -63.12 -25.29 18.69
N ALA A 111 -62.02 -24.82 19.28
CA ALA A 111 -61.39 -25.46 20.44
C ALA A 111 -61.68 -24.82 21.82
N LYS A 112 -62.72 -24.00 21.99
CA LYS A 112 -63.10 -23.44 23.31
C LYS A 112 -64.10 -24.30 24.11
N LYS A 113 -64.11 -25.61 23.89
CA LYS A 113 -64.80 -26.58 24.79
C LYS A 113 -64.17 -27.97 24.72
N SER A 114 -63.16 -28.22 25.54
CA SER A 114 -63.07 -29.42 26.39
C SER A 114 -61.70 -29.52 27.05
N ASN A 115 -61.76 -29.72 28.37
CA ASN A 115 -60.65 -30.09 29.23
C ASN A 115 -60.39 -31.60 29.11
N ARG A 116 -59.17 -32.02 29.50
CA ARG A 116 -58.83 -33.34 30.07
C ARG A 116 -58.34 -34.44 29.10
N GLY A 117 -57.01 -34.61 29.14
CA GLY A 117 -56.37 -35.91 29.30
C GLY A 117 -56.12 -36.73 28.03
N SER A 118 -54.84 -36.81 27.63
CA SER A 118 -54.22 -38.09 27.26
C SER A 118 -52.71 -37.98 27.14
N ARG A 119 -52.03 -38.83 27.91
CA ARG A 119 -50.62 -39.19 27.81
C ARG A 119 -50.31 -39.68 26.39
N LYS A 120 -49.20 -39.22 25.80
CA LYS A 120 -48.50 -39.92 24.72
C LYS A 120 -47.26 -40.62 25.32
N PRO A 121 -47.07 -41.94 25.10
CA PRO A 121 -45.84 -42.60 25.51
C PRO A 121 -44.69 -42.22 24.57
N SER A 122 -43.51 -42.08 25.16
CA SER A 122 -42.21 -42.05 24.48
C SER A 122 -42.06 -43.30 23.61
N PRO A 123 -41.45 -43.21 22.40
CA PRO A 123 -41.11 -44.40 21.63
C PRO A 123 -39.99 -45.15 22.37
N GLY A 124 -40.42 -46.17 23.11
CA GLY A 124 -39.53 -47.18 23.65
C GLY A 124 -38.80 -47.89 22.53
N SER A 125 -37.52 -48.15 22.77
CA SER A 125 -36.64 -49.03 22.02
C SER A 125 -37.35 -50.34 21.61
N GLY A 126 -37.85 -50.37 20.39
CA GLY A 126 -38.33 -51.58 19.73
C GLY A 126 -37.13 -52.44 19.39
N LYS A 127 -37.08 -53.64 19.99
CA LYS A 127 -36.12 -54.68 19.62
C LYS A 127 -36.31 -54.94 18.13
N LEU A 128 -35.32 -54.60 17.31
CA LEU A 128 -35.29 -54.92 15.88
C LEU A 128 -35.56 -56.41 15.73
N THR A 129 -36.55 -56.76 14.90
CA THR A 129 -36.81 -58.17 14.61
C THR A 129 -35.65 -58.72 13.79
N GLN A 130 -35.27 -59.98 14.00
CA GLN A 130 -34.09 -60.61 13.39
C GLN A 130 -34.07 -60.49 11.85
N ALA A 131 -35.25 -60.44 11.23
CA ALA A 131 -35.41 -60.25 9.78
C ALA A 131 -34.99 -58.85 9.31
N GLU A 132 -35.21 -57.81 10.11
CA GLU A 132 -34.88 -56.43 9.75
C GLU A 132 -33.38 -56.14 9.92
N MET A 133 -32.72 -56.81 10.88
CA MET A 133 -31.25 -56.80 10.98
C MET A 133 -30.57 -57.56 9.84
N ALA A 134 -31.18 -58.65 9.34
CA ALA A 134 -30.68 -59.35 8.16
C ALA A 134 -30.83 -58.50 6.89
N ALA A 135 -32.00 -57.86 6.71
CA ALA A 135 -32.24 -56.99 5.57
C ALA A 135 -31.32 -55.75 5.55
N LEU A 136 -31.02 -55.16 6.73
CA LEU A 136 -30.08 -54.05 6.83
C LEU A 136 -28.64 -54.50 6.54
N ARG A 137 -28.23 -55.69 7.00
CA ARG A 137 -26.91 -56.25 6.67
C ARG A 137 -26.77 -56.56 5.19
N GLU A 138 -27.77 -57.17 4.57
CA GLU A 138 -27.76 -57.47 3.14
C GLU A 138 -27.73 -56.18 2.29
N ALA A 139 -28.46 -55.14 2.72
CA ALA A 139 -28.41 -53.83 2.10
C ALA A 139 -27.05 -53.12 2.27
N GLU A 140 -26.39 -53.30 3.42
CA GLU A 140 -25.03 -52.79 3.65
C GLU A 140 -23.97 -53.57 2.87
N GLU A 141 -24.11 -54.89 2.73
CA GLU A 141 -23.23 -55.74 1.93
C GLU A 141 -23.36 -55.43 0.42
N ALA A 142 -24.58 -55.21 -0.08
CA ALA A 142 -24.82 -54.75 -1.44
C ALA A 142 -24.20 -53.35 -1.69
N ARG A 143 -24.25 -52.45 -0.70
CA ARG A 143 -23.61 -51.12 -0.78
C ARG A 143 -22.08 -51.20 -0.63
N ALA A 144 -21.55 -52.21 0.05
CA ALA A 144 -20.11 -52.45 0.14
C ALA A 144 -19.56 -53.05 -1.16
N ALA A 145 -20.29 -53.96 -1.80
CA ALA A 145 -19.93 -54.56 -3.09
C ALA A 145 -20.01 -53.57 -4.28
N ALA A 146 -20.86 -52.55 -4.19
CA ALA A 146 -20.98 -51.50 -5.21
C ALA A 146 -19.89 -50.42 -5.16
N LYS A 147 -19.00 -50.43 -4.16
CA LYS A 147 -17.88 -49.47 -4.10
C LYS A 147 -16.73 -49.99 -4.98
N PRO A 148 -16.31 -49.24 -6.02
CA PRO A 148 -15.19 -49.66 -6.85
C PRO A 148 -13.93 -49.79 -5.99
N GLY A 149 -13.32 -50.96 -6.03
CA GLY A 149 -12.13 -51.27 -5.22
C GLY A 149 -10.97 -50.31 -5.50
N ARG A 150 -10.08 -50.17 -4.52
CA ARG A 150 -8.91 -49.26 -4.46
C ARG A 150 -8.00 -49.22 -5.71
N LYS A 151 -8.14 -50.19 -6.62
CA LYS A 151 -7.39 -50.28 -7.89
C LYS A 151 -8.04 -49.52 -9.06
N ALA A 152 -9.22 -48.94 -8.90
CA ALA A 152 -9.90 -48.14 -9.92
C ALA A 152 -9.48 -46.66 -9.94
N ILE A 153 -8.66 -46.21 -8.98
CA ILE A 153 -8.12 -44.84 -8.98
C ILE A 153 -6.96 -44.78 -9.97
N LYS A 154 -7.25 -44.47 -11.23
CA LYS A 154 -6.24 -43.97 -12.17
C LYS A 154 -5.93 -42.53 -11.77
N PHE A 155 -4.71 -42.30 -11.30
CA PHE A 155 -4.23 -40.96 -11.05
C PHE A 155 -3.88 -40.33 -12.40
N ASP A 156 -4.73 -39.43 -12.90
CA ASP A 156 -4.40 -38.62 -14.07
C ASP A 156 -3.27 -37.67 -13.68
N ASN A 157 -2.11 -37.82 -14.32
CA ASN A 157 -0.93 -36.97 -14.15
C ASN A 157 -1.12 -35.60 -14.83
N ASN A 158 -2.28 -34.96 -14.65
CA ASN A 158 -2.53 -33.60 -15.10
C ASN A 158 -2.25 -32.63 -13.95
N PHE A 159 -1.01 -32.59 -13.47
CA PHE A 159 -0.60 -31.55 -12.53
C PHE A 159 -0.55 -30.23 -13.27
N THR A 160 -1.43 -29.29 -12.91
CA THR A 160 -1.26 -27.88 -13.28
C THR A 160 0.08 -27.43 -12.72
N ALA A 161 1.02 -27.03 -13.59
CA ALA A 161 2.34 -26.59 -13.16
C ALA A 161 2.20 -25.51 -12.08
N ASN A 162 2.98 -25.63 -11.00
CA ASN A 162 2.96 -24.68 -9.90
C ASN A 162 3.28 -23.29 -10.46
N ARG A 163 2.30 -22.39 -10.41
CA ARG A 163 2.41 -21.04 -11.00
C ARG A 163 3.49 -20.20 -10.32
N ASN A 164 3.94 -20.57 -9.12
CA ASN A 164 5.10 -19.98 -8.44
C ASN A 164 6.47 -20.49 -8.93
N ARG A 165 6.50 -21.46 -9.87
CA ARG A 165 7.75 -21.94 -10.49
C ARG A 165 7.93 -21.44 -11.92
N ASN A 166 6.86 -20.92 -12.52
CA ASN A 166 6.79 -20.36 -13.87
C ASN A 166 6.47 -18.85 -13.84
N GLN A 167 6.86 -18.15 -12.77
CA GLN A 167 7.05 -16.70 -12.89
C GLN A 167 8.40 -16.54 -13.58
N ASP A 168 8.39 -16.59 -14.91
CA ASP A 168 9.44 -15.90 -15.66
C ASP A 168 9.21 -14.42 -15.35
N GLU A 169 10.01 -13.89 -14.42
CA GLU A 169 10.01 -12.47 -14.07
C GLU A 169 10.18 -11.67 -15.37
N ASP A 170 9.20 -10.83 -15.70
CA ASP A 170 9.23 -9.90 -16.83
C ASP A 170 10.34 -8.85 -16.60
N GLY A 171 11.60 -9.27 -16.71
CA GLY A 171 12.76 -8.47 -16.31
C GLY A 171 14.06 -9.24 -16.06
N GLU A 172 14.09 -10.57 -16.21
CA GLU A 172 15.34 -11.34 -16.06
C GLU A 172 16.27 -11.09 -17.26
N ALA A 173 17.07 -10.02 -17.18
CA ALA A 173 18.17 -9.80 -18.08
C ALA A 173 19.25 -10.87 -17.89
N ARG A 174 19.18 -11.93 -18.70
CA ARG A 174 20.19 -12.99 -18.71
C ARG A 174 21.54 -12.55 -19.31
N SER A 175 21.62 -11.33 -19.86
CA SER A 175 22.83 -10.72 -20.41
C SER A 175 23.05 -9.31 -19.86
N LEU A 176 24.32 -8.91 -19.75
CA LEU A 176 24.70 -7.59 -19.24
C LEU A 176 24.06 -6.45 -20.04
N ASP A 177 24.02 -6.56 -21.38
CA ASP A 177 23.41 -5.54 -22.23
C ASP A 177 21.88 -5.44 -22.03
N ALA A 178 21.19 -6.57 -21.84
CA ALA A 178 19.76 -6.56 -21.52
C ALA A 178 19.49 -5.98 -20.11
N ALA A 179 20.44 -6.16 -19.18
CA ALA A 179 20.34 -5.61 -17.83
C ALA A 179 20.53 -4.09 -17.85
N LEU A 180 21.44 -3.61 -18.69
CA LEU A 180 21.65 -2.18 -18.92
C LEU A 180 20.44 -1.53 -19.58
N ASP A 181 19.79 -2.21 -20.53
CA ASP A 181 18.61 -1.70 -21.23
C ASP A 181 17.36 -1.65 -20.35
N LEU A 182 17.16 -2.66 -19.48
CA LEU A 182 16.07 -2.65 -18.51
C LEU A 182 16.28 -1.63 -17.38
N LEU A 183 17.54 -1.35 -17.03
CA LEU A 183 17.88 -0.41 -15.96
C LEU A 183 18.07 1.03 -16.46
N SER A 184 18.20 1.27 -17.77
CA SER A 184 18.31 2.59 -18.39
C SER A 184 16.95 3.31 -18.45
N VAL A 185 16.31 3.47 -17.31
CA VAL A 185 15.14 4.35 -17.17
C VAL A 185 15.63 5.80 -17.31
N GLY A 186 15.66 6.29 -18.55
CA GLY A 186 15.86 7.72 -18.85
C GLY A 186 16.94 8.11 -19.85
N ASP A 187 17.46 7.18 -20.67
CA ASP A 187 18.36 7.53 -21.79
C ASP A 187 17.63 7.66 -23.15
N GLU A 188 16.29 7.57 -23.16
CA GLU A 188 15.47 8.08 -24.25
C GLU A 188 15.12 9.55 -23.98
N GLU A 189 15.91 10.45 -24.58
CA GLU A 189 15.49 11.80 -24.99
C GLU A 189 15.03 12.78 -23.90
N LEU A 190 15.52 12.70 -22.67
CA LEU A 190 15.60 13.91 -21.83
C LEU A 190 16.80 14.73 -22.25
N GLU A 191 16.60 15.53 -23.30
CA GLU A 191 17.51 16.57 -23.79
C GLU A 191 18.10 17.33 -22.59
N LYS A 192 19.36 17.00 -22.31
CA LYS A 192 20.15 17.49 -21.18
C LYS A 192 20.45 18.99 -21.31
N HIS A 193 20.13 19.60 -22.46
CA HIS A 193 20.32 21.02 -22.69
C HIS A 193 19.05 21.81 -22.35
N PRO A 194 19.11 22.74 -21.38
CA PRO A 194 17.97 23.55 -20.97
C PRO A 194 17.39 24.39 -22.14
N GLU A 195 18.23 24.78 -23.09
CA GLU A 195 17.83 25.54 -24.28
C GLU A 195 17.01 24.73 -25.29
N ARG A 196 17.19 23.41 -25.34
CA ARG A 196 16.42 22.52 -26.23
C ARG A 196 15.15 22.02 -25.55
N ARG A 197 15.18 21.80 -24.24
CA ARG A 197 13.96 21.53 -23.44
C ARG A 197 12.95 22.66 -23.54
N ALA A 198 13.39 23.91 -23.44
CA ALA A 198 12.51 25.07 -23.60
C ALA A 198 11.85 25.12 -24.99
N LYS A 199 12.58 24.74 -26.05
CA LYS A 199 12.04 24.71 -27.43
C LYS A 199 11.10 23.54 -27.65
N ALA A 200 11.40 22.36 -27.11
CA ALA A 200 10.51 21.20 -27.17
C ALA A 200 9.21 21.45 -26.39
N ALA A 201 9.31 22.00 -25.17
CA ALA A 201 8.16 22.41 -24.38
C ALA A 201 7.34 23.51 -25.07
N TYR A 202 8.00 24.49 -25.70
CA TYR A 202 7.32 25.55 -26.45
C TYR A 202 6.59 24.99 -27.69
N LYS A 203 7.17 24.02 -28.40
CA LYS A 203 6.55 23.37 -29.55
C LYS A 203 5.31 22.55 -29.14
N ALA A 204 5.42 21.77 -28.06
CA ALA A 204 4.28 21.03 -27.51
C ALA A 204 3.15 21.98 -27.06
N PHE A 205 3.50 23.12 -26.46
CA PHE A 205 2.54 24.17 -26.10
C PHE A 205 1.93 24.86 -27.32
N GLU A 206 2.73 25.15 -28.36
CA GLU A 206 2.24 25.72 -29.62
C GLU A 206 1.17 24.80 -30.24
N GLU A 207 1.39 23.49 -30.29
CA GLU A 207 0.42 22.55 -30.88
C GLU A 207 -0.91 22.49 -30.11
N VAL A 208 -0.87 22.58 -28.77
CA VAL A 208 -2.07 22.53 -27.91
C VAL A 208 -2.84 23.86 -27.91
N MET A 209 -2.12 24.99 -27.89
CA MET A 209 -2.72 26.32 -27.70
C MET A 209 -3.04 27.04 -29.01
N MET A 210 -2.46 26.61 -30.14
CA MET A 210 -2.78 27.17 -31.46
C MET A 210 -4.26 27.09 -31.87
N PRO A 211 -5.03 26.02 -31.60
CA PRO A 211 -6.47 26.02 -31.90
C PRO A 211 -7.25 27.00 -31.01
N GLN A 212 -6.96 27.04 -29.71
CA GLN A 212 -7.65 27.93 -28.75
C GLN A 212 -7.43 29.41 -29.09
N VAL A 213 -6.19 29.79 -29.37
CA VAL A 213 -5.85 31.19 -29.72
C VAL A 213 -6.46 31.61 -31.06
N LYS A 214 -6.73 30.67 -31.97
CA LYS A 214 -7.44 30.94 -33.24
C LYS A 214 -8.95 31.11 -33.04
N GLU A 215 -9.53 30.41 -32.08
CA GLU A 215 -10.95 30.54 -31.71
C GLU A 215 -11.22 31.86 -30.98
N ASP A 216 -10.35 32.25 -30.05
CA ASP A 216 -10.49 33.47 -29.26
C ASP A 216 -10.29 34.76 -30.08
N TYR A 217 -9.47 34.69 -31.13
CA TYR A 217 -9.12 35.85 -31.96
C TYR A 217 -9.20 35.53 -33.46
N PRO A 218 -10.40 35.37 -34.05
CA PRO A 218 -10.53 35.11 -35.48
C PRO A 218 -10.03 36.32 -36.31
N GLY A 219 -9.30 36.04 -37.39
CA GLY A 219 -8.85 37.06 -38.36
C GLY A 219 -7.43 37.62 -38.16
N LEU A 220 -6.67 37.13 -37.17
CA LEU A 220 -5.28 37.54 -36.94
C LEU A 220 -4.28 36.80 -37.85
N LYS A 221 -3.12 37.43 -38.11
CA LYS A 221 -2.03 36.84 -38.91
C LYS A 221 -1.24 35.84 -38.06
N LEU A 222 -0.71 34.76 -38.66
CA LEU A 222 0.11 33.73 -37.98
C LEU A 222 1.26 34.28 -37.14
N SER A 223 1.89 35.38 -37.57
CA SER A 223 2.95 36.05 -36.79
C SER A 223 2.43 36.65 -35.47
N GLN A 224 1.22 37.19 -35.48
CA GLN A 224 0.58 37.79 -34.30
C GLN A 224 0.10 36.71 -33.31
N TYR A 225 -0.40 35.56 -33.81
CA TYR A 225 -0.70 34.41 -32.95
C TYR A 225 0.56 33.88 -32.25
N LYS A 226 1.70 33.79 -32.96
CA LYS A 226 2.98 33.38 -32.34
C LYS A 226 3.49 34.39 -31.32
N GLN A 227 3.26 35.69 -31.50
CA GLN A 227 3.55 36.71 -30.49
C GLN A 227 2.66 36.55 -29.26
N LYS A 228 1.36 36.30 -29.45
CA LYS A 228 0.42 36.04 -28.34
C LYS A 228 0.76 34.76 -27.58
N LEU A 229 1.15 33.70 -28.28
CA LEU A 229 1.65 32.47 -27.67
C LEU A 229 2.97 32.71 -26.93
N SER A 230 3.90 33.49 -27.50
CA SER A 230 5.16 33.83 -26.81
C SER A 230 4.93 34.71 -25.57
N GLU A 231 3.93 35.60 -25.61
CA GLU A 231 3.51 36.42 -24.47
C GLU A 231 2.87 35.56 -23.38
N MET A 232 1.96 34.65 -23.76
CA MET A 232 1.32 33.68 -22.88
C MET A 232 2.37 32.74 -22.27
N VAL A 233 3.29 32.19 -23.06
CA VAL A 233 4.42 31.39 -22.57
C VAL A 233 5.33 32.21 -21.67
N ARG A 234 5.64 33.48 -21.94
CA ARG A 234 6.48 34.29 -21.03
C ARG A 234 5.77 34.56 -19.70
N ARG A 235 4.46 34.75 -19.74
CA ARG A 235 3.60 34.90 -18.57
C ARG A 235 3.44 33.59 -17.80
N ASP A 236 3.33 32.48 -18.51
CA ASP A 236 3.02 31.15 -17.98
C ASP A 236 4.28 30.31 -17.67
N LEU A 237 5.44 30.63 -18.25
CA LEU A 237 6.77 30.16 -17.79
C LEU A 237 7.28 30.98 -16.60
N TRP A 238 6.57 32.04 -16.21
CA TRP A 238 6.61 32.59 -14.86
C TRP A 238 5.53 31.97 -13.93
N TRP A 239 4.60 31.18 -14.48
CA TRP A 239 3.64 30.37 -13.72
C TRP A 239 4.10 28.97 -13.25
N PRO A 240 5.31 28.41 -13.45
CA PRO A 240 5.66 27.18 -12.76
C PRO A 240 5.64 27.34 -11.23
N CYS A 241 5.73 28.59 -10.71
CA CYS A 241 5.46 28.90 -9.31
C CYS A 241 3.97 28.92 -8.92
N VAL A 242 3.05 29.13 -9.86
CA VAL A 242 1.62 29.39 -9.57
C VAL A 242 0.71 28.26 -10.07
N LEU A 243 1.14 27.47 -11.06
CA LEU A 243 0.37 26.34 -11.59
C LEU A 243 0.48 25.08 -10.72
N LEU A 244 1.53 24.98 -9.88
CA LEU A 244 1.60 23.97 -8.82
C LEU A 244 0.64 24.28 -7.65
N GLU A 245 0.13 25.50 -7.58
CA GLU A 245 -0.83 25.95 -6.57
C GLU A 245 -2.30 25.78 -7.02
N ARG A 246 -2.53 25.50 -8.32
CA ARG A 246 -3.87 25.42 -8.92
C ARG A 246 -4.30 24.01 -9.36
N LEU A 247 -3.40 23.02 -9.32
CA LEU A 247 -3.72 21.60 -9.42
C LEU A 247 -3.61 20.98 -8.02
N GLY A 248 -4.71 21.06 -7.28
CA GLY A 248 -4.79 20.77 -5.84
C GLY A 248 -4.23 19.39 -5.45
N ALA A 249 -3.09 19.42 -4.76
CA ALA A 249 -2.69 18.40 -3.81
C ALA A 249 -2.32 19.13 -2.52
N ASP A 250 -3.08 18.86 -1.45
CA ASP A 250 -3.01 19.52 -0.14
C ASP A 250 -1.58 19.67 0.40
N TRP A 251 -1.03 20.87 0.25
CA TRP A 251 0.25 21.27 0.85
C TRP A 251 0.19 21.20 2.39
N PHE A 252 -1.01 21.29 2.97
CA PHE A 252 -1.26 21.14 4.40
C PHE A 252 -1.00 19.72 4.91
N LEU A 253 -1.28 18.68 4.11
CA LEU A 253 -1.03 17.30 4.52
C LEU A 253 0.45 16.94 4.44
N ILE A 254 1.17 17.45 3.44
CA ILE A 254 2.63 17.24 3.31
C ILE A 254 3.38 18.00 4.40
N PHE A 255 2.97 19.23 4.73
CA PHE A 255 3.59 20.01 5.80
C PHE A 255 3.37 19.37 7.19
N VAL A 256 2.18 18.83 7.48
CA VAL A 256 1.91 18.13 8.74
C VAL A 256 2.65 16.79 8.80
N VAL A 257 2.76 16.04 7.70
CA VAL A 257 3.48 14.75 7.69
C VAL A 257 5.00 14.94 7.78
N VAL A 258 5.57 15.96 7.14
CA VAL A 258 7.02 16.23 7.17
C VAL A 258 7.45 16.91 8.47
N PHE A 259 6.60 17.74 9.08
CA PHE A 259 7.00 18.54 10.25
C PHE A 259 6.54 17.96 11.60
N LEU A 260 5.55 17.07 11.63
CA LEU A 260 5.06 16.46 12.89
C LEU A 260 5.67 15.07 13.18
N VAL A 261 6.40 14.47 12.24
CA VAL A 261 7.04 13.14 12.40
C VAL A 261 8.54 13.20 12.05
N ALA A 262 9.28 14.12 12.67
CA ALA A 262 10.74 14.05 12.72
C ALA A 262 11.24 14.30 14.17
N PRO A 263 12.10 13.43 14.74
CA PRO A 263 12.38 13.42 16.17
C PRO A 263 13.36 14.50 16.60
N LEU A 264 13.08 15.02 17.79
CA LEU A 264 13.88 15.84 18.69
C LEU A 264 15.40 15.53 18.63
N ALA A 265 16.19 16.37 17.95
CA ALA A 265 17.64 16.37 18.08
C ALA A 265 18.22 17.79 17.94
N GLY A 266 18.57 18.38 19.09
CA GLY A 266 19.72 19.27 19.25
C GLY A 266 19.60 20.70 18.72
N GLN A 267 19.03 21.61 19.54
CA GLN A 267 19.31 23.05 19.42
C GLN A 267 20.73 23.35 19.97
N PRO A 268 21.60 24.06 19.23
CA PRO A 268 22.86 24.58 19.76
C PRO A 268 22.63 25.85 20.60
N ALA A 269 23.39 25.94 21.69
CA ALA A 269 23.35 26.98 22.71
C ALA A 269 23.82 28.35 22.20
N GLU A 270 23.07 29.40 22.55
CA GLU A 270 23.45 30.81 22.40
C GLU A 270 24.20 31.33 23.65
N PRO A 271 25.23 32.19 23.50
CA PRO A 271 26.09 32.61 24.61
C PRO A 271 25.62 33.90 25.31
N GLY A 272 25.49 33.80 26.63
CA GLY A 272 25.83 34.81 27.67
C GLY A 272 25.51 36.29 27.43
N GLU A 273 24.36 36.75 27.95
CA GLU A 273 24.16 38.15 28.33
C GLU A 273 24.19 38.33 29.85
N SER A 274 25.06 39.23 30.26
CA SER A 274 25.34 39.70 31.61
C SER A 274 24.13 40.41 32.24
N GLY A 275 23.54 39.81 33.27
CA GLY A 275 22.55 40.44 34.14
C GLY A 275 23.13 40.73 35.53
N VAL A 276 23.61 41.96 35.72
CA VAL A 276 23.94 42.55 37.02
C VAL A 276 22.66 42.64 37.86
N GLN A 277 22.47 41.72 38.82
CA GLN A 277 21.47 41.87 39.87
C GLN A 277 22.08 42.59 41.07
N ARG A 278 21.81 43.88 41.16
CA ARG A 278 21.99 44.70 42.36
C ARG A 278 20.76 44.44 43.26
N GLN A 279 20.93 43.61 44.27
CA GLN A 279 19.95 43.46 45.35
C GLN A 279 20.06 44.69 46.28
N GLU A 280 19.02 45.52 46.31
CA GLU A 280 18.73 46.38 47.45
C GLU A 280 17.48 45.81 48.14
N ALA A 281 17.72 45.05 49.20
CA ALA A 281 16.73 44.77 50.24
C ALA A 281 17.31 45.38 51.52
N VAL A 282 16.79 46.55 51.89
CA VAL A 282 17.08 47.24 53.15
C VAL A 282 16.03 46.80 54.16
N GLU A 283 16.47 46.06 55.16
CA GLU A 283 15.75 45.88 56.43
C GLU A 283 16.78 45.96 57.56
N CYS A 284 16.77 47.07 58.30
CA CYS A 284 17.19 47.13 59.71
C CYS A 284 16.62 48.41 60.34
N GLY A 285 15.77 48.23 61.35
CA GLY A 285 14.97 49.28 61.96
C GLY A 285 15.61 49.98 63.15
N ALA A 286 14.95 51.09 63.52
CA ALA A 286 14.74 51.64 64.86
C ALA A 286 13.69 52.76 64.72
#